data_AF-A0AAD4EEX2-F1
#
_entry.id   AF-A0AAD4EEX2-F1
#
_cell.length_a   1.000
_cell.length_b   1.000
_cell.length_c   1.000
_cell.angle_alpha   90.00
_cell.angle_beta   90.00
_cell.angle_gamma   90.00
#
_symmetry.space_group_name_H-M   'P 1'
#
loop_
_entity.id
_entity.type
_entity.pdbx_description
1 polymer ?
#
loop_
_entity_poly.entity_id
_entity_poly.type
_entity_poly.pdbx_seq_one_letter_code
_entity_poly.pdbx_strand_id
1 'polypeptide(L)'
;MSRINQQCNPPLFSQLWCSNSPYKHLRMRLMPLEPELLNWSTGRLTATIYWPEHPRLNKPWSQIPPQWITFEQISMAPRKSQSDHRYRLFVQDINTLFWYRLGAPSQLVAFTTTIPNYHLKGGSIPAKVEEAFKHYCYVPYMALTHAARSKAFLRGEDSSFIFTQDGLMAKGLDRLNELSIVTVDWIAAAKAAEERTAHHWGEERTAALISHHLVALDIGWTHGWSVAMHYDVQQRELAHGNHKHNLAGLDVAALTLANNKISAVVSQPAPISPNKRAAPNEFPSSPRKKSHTFALSHCFRCGASGHLPADCSADTTSAGKPVAAMASNARSKHTLANASKKHYCFNWANSSNCSFNSNCRNVHACSLCGDSSHGAGNCKV
;
A
#
# COMPACT_ATOMS: atom_id res chain seq x y z
N MET A 1 76.07 5.92 -16.03
CA MET A 1 75.98 6.61 -14.71
C MET A 1 74.55 6.54 -14.24
N SER A 2 74.27 5.59 -13.37
CA SER A 2 72.93 5.22 -12.89
C SER A 2 72.57 6.01 -11.63
N ARG A 3 71.35 6.54 -11.53
CA ARG A 3 70.78 6.99 -10.26
C ARG A 3 69.51 6.20 -9.94
N ILE A 4 69.61 5.48 -8.83
CA ILE A 4 68.58 4.72 -8.14
C ILE A 4 67.80 5.70 -7.26
N ASN A 5 66.47 5.68 -7.31
CA ASN A 5 65.61 6.22 -6.25
C ASN A 5 64.89 5.02 -5.62
N GLN A 6 65.43 4.54 -4.50
CA GLN A 6 64.75 3.69 -3.54
C GLN A 6 64.15 4.62 -2.47
N GLN A 7 62.86 4.44 -2.17
CA GLN A 7 62.23 5.04 -1.00
C GLN A 7 61.80 3.91 -0.05
N CYS A 8 62.38 3.96 1.15
CA CYS A 8 62.13 3.08 2.29
C CYS A 8 60.95 3.62 3.14
N ASN A 9 60.14 2.73 3.71
CA ASN A 9 59.33 2.94 4.94
C ASN A 9 60.28 3.22 6.15
N PRO A 10 59.87 3.65 7.38
CA PRO A 10 58.58 3.54 8.14
C PRO A 10 58.29 4.83 9.01
N PRO A 11 57.59 4.91 10.20
CA PRO A 11 56.89 3.92 11.05
C PRO A 11 55.51 4.34 11.67
N LEU A 12 55.01 3.40 12.49
CA LEU A 12 53.94 3.36 13.50
C LEU A 12 53.63 4.63 14.34
N PHE A 13 52.38 4.64 14.87
CA PHE A 13 51.68 5.40 15.95
C PHE A 13 50.49 6.21 15.39
N SER A 14 49.25 6.10 15.88
CA SER A 14 48.83 6.11 17.29
C SER A 14 47.59 5.25 17.59
N GLN A 15 47.65 4.56 18.74
CA GLN A 15 46.48 4.11 19.50
C GLN A 15 45.89 5.33 20.23
N LEU A 16 44.56 5.44 20.22
CA LEU A 16 43.80 6.12 21.28
C LEU A 16 42.68 5.19 21.73
N TRP A 17 42.79 4.73 22.97
CA TRP A 17 41.75 4.09 23.74
C TRP A 17 40.77 5.14 24.28
N CYS A 18 39.48 4.85 24.15
CA CYS A 18 38.36 5.19 25.06
C CYS A 18 37.11 4.54 24.45
N SER A 19 36.26 3.79 25.11
CA SER A 19 36.19 3.27 26.47
C SER A 19 35.06 2.20 26.47
N ASN A 20 35.23 1.20 27.33
CA ASN A 20 34.26 0.20 27.79
C ASN A 20 32.79 0.32 27.30
N SER A 21 32.35 -0.63 26.46
CA SER A 21 30.94 -1.02 26.35
C SER A 21 30.78 -2.48 26.80
N PRO A 22 29.96 -2.80 27.83
CA PRO A 22 29.87 -4.14 28.39
C PRO A 22 28.90 -5.09 27.66
N TYR A 23 28.46 -4.76 26.44
CA TYR A 23 27.46 -5.58 25.74
C TYR A 23 28.09 -6.53 24.74
N LYS A 24 28.66 -7.62 25.26
CA LYS A 24 28.95 -8.82 24.47
C LYS A 24 27.68 -9.68 24.37
N HIS A 25 27.23 -9.89 23.14
CA HIS A 25 26.34 -10.95 22.66
C HIS A 25 24.97 -11.12 23.36
N LEU A 26 23.94 -10.43 22.87
CA LEU A 26 22.56 -10.89 23.00
C LEU A 26 22.24 -11.84 21.83
N ARG A 27 22.18 -13.16 22.07
CA ARG A 27 21.55 -14.10 21.13
C ARG A 27 20.10 -14.27 21.56
N MET A 28 19.16 -13.68 20.81
CA MET A 28 17.75 -14.04 20.94
C MET A 28 17.53 -15.43 20.32
N ARG A 29 17.09 -16.38 21.13
CA ARG A 29 16.65 -17.71 20.68
C ARG A 29 15.14 -17.72 20.73
N LEU A 30 14.48 -17.66 19.57
CA LEU A 30 13.04 -17.93 19.48
C LEU A 30 12.84 -19.44 19.65
N MET A 31 12.14 -19.83 20.71
CA MET A 31 11.67 -21.22 20.86
C MET A 31 10.30 -21.34 20.18
N PRO A 32 10.02 -22.46 19.49
CA PRO A 32 8.68 -22.72 18.96
C PRO A 32 7.70 -22.91 20.13
N LEU A 33 6.59 -22.18 20.11
CA LEU A 33 5.45 -22.43 20.98
C LEU A 33 4.71 -23.66 20.45
N GLU A 34 4.45 -24.65 21.32
CA GLU A 34 3.61 -25.79 20.98
C GLU A 34 2.13 -25.37 20.80
N PRO A 35 1.35 -26.07 19.96
CA PRO A 35 0.04 -25.61 19.50
C PRO A 35 -1.09 -25.73 20.51
N GLU A 36 -0.87 -26.28 21.71
CA GLU A 36 -1.94 -26.81 22.56
C GLU A 36 -2.60 -25.82 23.54
N LEU A 37 -2.29 -24.51 23.50
CA LEU A 37 -2.86 -23.54 24.44
C LEU A 37 -3.64 -22.40 23.78
N LEU A 38 -4.51 -22.73 22.82
CA LEU A 38 -5.51 -21.80 22.27
C LEU A 38 -6.92 -22.23 22.68
N ASN A 39 -7.42 -21.68 23.79
CA ASN A 39 -8.83 -21.84 24.18
C ASN A 39 -9.68 -20.75 23.50
N TRP A 40 -10.50 -21.14 22.53
CA TRP A 40 -11.32 -20.25 21.71
C TRP A 40 -12.68 -19.86 22.31
N SER A 41 -12.92 -20.14 23.59
CA SER A 41 -14.25 -19.92 24.19
C SER A 41 -14.58 -18.47 24.55
N THR A 42 -13.63 -17.52 24.48
CA THR A 42 -13.87 -16.14 25.01
C THR A 42 -13.61 -15.00 24.02
N GLY A 43 -13.30 -15.26 22.75
CA GLY A 43 -13.09 -14.19 21.74
C GLY A 43 -11.99 -13.18 22.09
N ARG A 44 -11.01 -13.55 22.93
CA ARG A 44 -9.90 -12.69 23.34
C ARG A 44 -8.59 -13.17 22.69
N LEU A 45 -7.84 -12.23 22.14
CA LEU A 45 -6.48 -12.46 21.67
C LEU A 45 -5.51 -12.08 22.79
N THR A 46 -4.79 -13.06 23.33
CA THR A 46 -3.78 -12.84 24.37
C THR A 46 -2.39 -12.90 23.73
N ALA A 47 -1.60 -11.84 23.86
CA ALA A 47 -0.20 -11.83 23.41
C ALA A 47 0.72 -11.82 24.63
N THR A 48 1.68 -12.74 24.66
CA THR A 48 2.69 -12.83 25.73
C THR A 48 3.95 -12.12 25.27
N ILE A 49 4.38 -11.09 26.00
CA ILE A 49 5.63 -10.38 25.74
C ILE A 49 6.57 -10.67 26.91
N TYR A 50 7.74 -11.24 26.62
CA TYR A 50 8.79 -11.42 27.62
C TYR A 50 9.65 -10.16 27.71
N TRP A 51 9.74 -9.61 28.92
CA TRP A 51 10.69 -8.54 29.23
C TRP A 51 11.84 -9.13 30.05
N PRO A 52 13.11 -9.06 29.59
CA PRO A 52 14.22 -9.40 30.46
C PRO A 52 14.40 -8.27 31.48
N GLU A 53 14.24 -8.57 32.76
CA GLU A 53 14.56 -7.62 33.83
C GLU A 53 16.06 -7.29 33.87
N HIS A 54 16.32 -6.09 34.40
CA HIS A 54 17.62 -5.44 34.59
C HIS A 54 18.71 -6.37 35.20
N PRO A 55 19.99 -6.20 34.84
CA PRO A 55 21.07 -7.11 35.22
C PRO A 55 21.53 -6.89 36.67
N ARG A 56 20.74 -7.31 37.66
CA ARG A 56 21.19 -7.43 39.07
C ARG A 56 20.53 -8.57 39.86
N LEU A 57 20.12 -9.66 39.20
CA LEU A 57 19.63 -10.86 39.89
C LEU A 57 20.42 -12.09 39.45
N ASN A 58 21.31 -12.58 40.33
CA ASN A 58 22.00 -13.86 40.21
C ASN A 58 21.03 -15.03 40.51
N LYS A 59 20.02 -15.24 39.66
CA LYS A 59 19.15 -16.43 39.73
C LYS A 59 19.09 -17.16 38.39
N PRO A 60 19.10 -18.51 38.38
CA PRO A 60 18.93 -19.29 37.17
C PRO A 60 17.53 -19.08 36.56
N TRP A 61 17.45 -19.04 35.23
CA TRP A 61 16.24 -18.75 34.44
C TRP A 61 15.03 -19.65 34.78
N SER A 62 15.26 -20.85 35.31
CA SER A 62 14.22 -21.79 35.73
C SER A 62 13.46 -21.38 37.00
N GLN A 63 13.86 -20.29 37.68
CA GLN A 63 13.27 -19.86 38.96
C GLN A 63 12.59 -18.48 38.91
N ILE A 64 12.46 -17.86 37.73
CA ILE A 64 11.75 -16.59 37.57
C ILE A 64 10.30 -16.90 37.19
N PRO A 65 9.30 -16.63 38.04
CA PRO A 65 7.91 -16.85 37.68
C PRO A 65 7.49 -15.89 36.55
N PRO A 66 6.73 -16.36 35.55
CA PRO A 66 6.21 -15.48 34.50
C PRO A 66 5.32 -14.41 35.14
N GLN A 67 5.62 -13.14 34.89
CA GLN A 67 4.72 -12.06 35.26
C GLN A 67 3.64 -11.93 34.18
N TRP A 68 2.37 -11.99 34.62
CA TRP A 68 1.21 -11.86 33.74
C TRP A 68 0.86 -10.39 33.60
N ILE A 69 0.93 -9.87 32.37
CA ILE A 69 0.36 -8.56 32.05
C ILE A 69 -0.94 -8.80 31.29
N THR A 70 -2.06 -8.58 31.96
CA THR A 70 -3.41 -8.62 31.37
C THR A 70 -3.78 -7.22 30.88
N PHE A 71 -4.13 -7.08 29.60
CA PHE A 71 -4.69 -5.85 29.06
C PHE A 71 -6.22 -5.91 29.16
N GLU A 72 -6.83 -5.06 29.98
CA GLU A 72 -8.28 -4.88 30.02
C GLU A 72 -8.74 -3.77 29.05
N GLN A 73 -9.84 -4.05 28.36
CA GLN A 73 -10.55 -3.12 27.48
C GLN A 73 -11.23 -2.02 28.34
N ILE A 74 -10.88 -0.75 28.16
CA ILE A 74 -11.42 0.35 28.98
C ILE A 74 -12.65 1.01 28.31
N SER A 75 -13.75 1.03 29.05
CA SER A 75 -14.96 1.83 28.81
C SER A 75 -14.75 3.32 29.11
N MET A 76 -15.38 4.21 28.33
CA MET A 76 -15.20 5.67 28.43
C MET A 76 -16.00 6.27 29.60
N ALA A 77 -15.30 6.85 30.59
CA ALA A 77 -15.85 7.86 31.51
C ALA A 77 -14.74 8.85 31.95
N PRO A 78 -15.05 10.12 32.24
CA PRO A 78 -14.02 11.13 32.51
C PRO A 78 -13.67 11.17 34.00
N ARG A 79 -12.38 11.09 34.33
CA ARG A 79 -11.84 11.55 35.62
C ARG A 79 -10.53 12.30 35.47
N LYS A 80 -10.44 13.39 36.23
CA LYS A 80 -9.24 14.21 36.50
C LYS A 80 -8.40 13.54 37.59
N SER A 81 -7.11 13.32 37.36
CA SER A 81 -6.01 13.72 38.26
C SER A 81 -4.64 13.23 37.75
N GLN A 82 -3.61 13.91 38.22
CA GLN A 82 -2.20 13.89 37.84
C GLN A 82 -1.40 12.65 38.27
N SER A 83 -0.24 12.55 37.60
CA SER A 83 0.96 11.75 37.87
C SER A 83 0.82 10.23 37.85
N ASP A 84 0.74 9.70 36.65
CA ASP A 84 1.17 8.33 36.37
C ASP A 84 1.68 8.26 34.92
N HIS A 85 2.96 7.91 34.72
CA HIS A 85 3.53 7.73 33.38
C HIS A 85 3.07 6.39 32.80
N ARG A 86 1.77 6.31 32.47
CA ARG A 86 1.22 5.22 31.67
C ARG A 86 1.21 5.63 30.21
N TYR A 87 2.01 4.95 29.39
CA TYR A 87 1.86 5.00 27.94
C TYR A 87 0.53 4.33 27.57
N ARG A 88 -0.37 5.07 26.93
CA ARG A 88 -1.61 4.52 26.35
C ARG A 88 -1.37 4.16 24.89
N LEU A 89 -1.64 2.91 24.53
CA LEU A 89 -1.78 2.50 23.13
C LEU A 89 -3.20 2.88 22.66
N PHE A 90 -3.31 3.58 21.53
CA PHE A 90 -4.56 3.71 20.81
C PHE A 90 -4.57 2.70 19.66
N VAL A 91 -5.52 1.77 19.70
CA VAL A 91 -5.77 0.81 18.61
C VAL A 91 -6.93 1.40 17.80
N GLN A 92 -6.64 1.92 16.60
CA GLN A 92 -7.67 2.52 15.75
C GLN A 92 -8.06 1.65 14.55
N ASP A 93 -7.31 0.59 14.23
CA ASP A 93 -7.74 -0.40 13.23
C ASP A 93 -6.91 -1.69 13.29
N ILE A 94 -7.45 -2.80 12.79
CA ILE A 94 -6.88 -4.17 12.89
C ILE A 94 -5.66 -4.37 11.96
N ASN A 95 -5.28 -3.36 11.17
CA ASN A 95 -4.27 -3.47 10.10
C ASN A 95 -3.00 -2.63 10.31
N THR A 96 -2.72 -2.16 11.53
CA THR A 96 -1.56 -1.28 11.77
C THR A 96 -0.34 -2.07 12.26
N LEU A 97 0.72 -2.12 11.45
CA LEU A 97 2.07 -2.52 11.88
C LEU A 97 2.68 -1.40 12.73
N PHE A 98 3.17 -1.73 13.92
CA PHE A 98 3.87 -0.78 14.79
C PHE A 98 5.38 -0.96 14.67
N TRP A 99 6.10 0.14 14.41
CA TRP A 99 7.55 0.19 14.48
C TRP A 99 7.96 1.16 15.59
N TYR A 100 8.78 0.71 16.53
CA TYR A 100 9.28 1.53 17.63
C TYR A 100 10.74 1.94 17.36
N ARG A 101 11.05 3.23 17.57
CA ARG A 101 12.43 3.73 17.64
C ARG A 101 12.84 3.83 19.10
N LEU A 102 13.52 2.80 19.61
CA LEU A 102 14.16 2.88 20.93
C LEU A 102 15.45 3.69 20.80
N GLY A 103 15.66 4.64 21.72
CA GLY A 103 16.72 5.65 21.66
C GLY A 103 18.13 5.06 21.74
N ALA A 104 18.67 4.62 20.61
CA ALA A 104 20.09 4.55 20.24
C ALA A 104 20.16 4.21 18.73
N PRO A 105 21.14 4.72 17.96
CA PRO A 105 21.18 4.54 16.53
C PRO A 105 21.70 3.15 16.16
N SER A 106 20.87 2.10 16.14
CA SER A 106 21.08 0.87 15.31
C SER A 106 20.13 -0.33 15.56
N GLN A 107 19.04 -0.25 16.32
CA GLN A 107 18.12 -1.40 16.46
C GLN A 107 16.70 -1.08 16.00
N LEU A 108 16.38 -1.53 14.79
CA LEU A 108 15.01 -1.74 14.34
C LEU A 108 14.57 -3.11 14.85
N VAL A 109 13.57 -3.13 15.72
CA VAL A 109 12.90 -4.37 16.11
C VAL A 109 11.61 -4.46 15.32
N ALA A 110 11.61 -5.35 14.33
CA ALA A 110 10.40 -5.70 13.58
C ALA A 110 9.53 -6.61 14.44
N PHE A 111 8.34 -6.12 14.82
CA PHE A 111 7.30 -7.00 15.33
C PHE A 111 6.46 -7.45 14.13
N THR A 112 6.73 -8.65 13.63
CA THR A 112 5.75 -9.34 12.82
C THR A 112 4.68 -9.85 13.78
N THR A 113 3.55 -9.14 13.87
CA THR A 113 2.33 -9.82 14.28
C THR A 113 2.14 -10.93 13.25
N THR A 114 2.35 -12.17 13.66
CA THR A 114 1.92 -13.34 12.89
C THR A 114 0.41 -13.22 12.83
N ILE A 115 -0.09 -12.47 11.84
CA ILE A 115 -1.48 -12.51 11.45
C ILE A 115 -1.75 -14.00 11.27
N PRO A 116 -2.69 -14.60 12.04
CA PRO A 116 -2.94 -16.03 11.97
C PRO A 116 -3.11 -16.34 10.49
N ASN A 117 -2.26 -17.24 9.98
CA ASN A 117 -2.16 -17.59 8.58
C ASN A 117 -3.56 -17.61 7.99
N TYR A 118 -3.94 -16.52 7.31
CA TYR A 118 -5.05 -16.57 6.39
C TYR A 118 -4.51 -17.45 5.28
N HIS A 119 -4.61 -18.76 5.46
CA HIS A 119 -4.72 -19.73 4.38
C HIS A 119 -6.04 -19.39 3.67
N LEU A 120 -6.09 -18.20 3.06
CA LEU A 120 -6.87 -18.00 1.87
C LEU A 120 -6.37 -19.13 0.99
N LYS A 121 -7.21 -20.15 0.80
CA LYS A 121 -7.10 -21.10 -0.30
C LYS A 121 -7.29 -20.31 -1.60
N GLY A 122 -6.42 -19.33 -1.83
CA GLY A 122 -6.32 -18.64 -3.09
C GLY A 122 -6.01 -19.73 -4.09
N GLY A 123 -6.73 -19.69 -5.21
CA GLY A 123 -6.52 -20.65 -6.29
C GLY A 123 -5.03 -20.83 -6.59
N SER A 124 -4.68 -22.01 -7.11
CA SER A 124 -3.34 -22.29 -7.60
C SER A 124 -2.88 -21.17 -8.54
N ILE A 125 -1.58 -20.89 -8.52
CA ILE A 125 -1.00 -19.96 -9.49
C ILE A 125 -1.24 -20.54 -10.89
N PRO A 126 -1.79 -19.76 -11.83
CA PRO A 126 -2.06 -20.27 -13.18
C PRO A 126 -0.78 -20.81 -13.83
N ALA A 127 -0.85 -21.92 -14.56
CA ALA A 127 0.33 -22.57 -15.15
C ALA A 127 1.21 -21.61 -15.99
N LYS A 128 0.61 -20.68 -16.73
CA LYS A 128 1.37 -19.66 -17.51
C LYS A 128 2.15 -18.68 -16.64
N VAL A 129 1.62 -18.34 -15.47
CA VAL A 129 2.30 -17.48 -14.49
C VAL A 129 3.45 -18.26 -13.86
N GLU A 130 3.23 -19.54 -13.55
CA GLU A 130 4.29 -20.43 -13.06
C GLU A 130 5.44 -20.56 -14.07
N GLU A 131 5.12 -20.77 -15.35
CA GLU A 131 6.13 -20.88 -16.41
C GLU A 131 6.89 -19.57 -16.61
N ALA A 132 6.26 -18.41 -16.37
CA ALA A 132 6.95 -17.12 -16.37
C ALA A 132 7.95 -16.99 -15.22
N PHE A 133 7.60 -17.42 -14.01
CA PHE A 133 8.56 -17.48 -12.91
C PHE A 133 9.73 -18.40 -13.25
N LYS A 134 9.46 -19.59 -13.77
CA LYS A 134 10.48 -20.57 -14.16
C LYS A 134 11.48 -20.04 -15.20
N HIS A 135 11.07 -19.11 -16.07
CA HIS A 135 11.92 -18.48 -17.08
C HIS A 135 12.47 -17.11 -16.68
N TYR A 136 12.29 -16.67 -15.43
CA TYR A 136 12.66 -15.33 -14.95
C TYR A 136 12.04 -14.19 -15.78
N CYS A 137 10.84 -14.44 -16.31
CA CYS A 137 10.10 -13.43 -17.04
C CYS A 137 9.45 -12.43 -16.10
N TYR A 138 9.22 -11.21 -16.59
CA TYR A 138 8.42 -10.24 -15.86
C TYR A 138 7.01 -10.81 -15.59
N VAL A 139 6.61 -10.81 -14.31
CA VAL A 139 5.27 -11.22 -13.87
C VAL A 139 4.57 -10.01 -13.22
N PRO A 140 3.46 -9.51 -13.80
CA PRO A 140 2.71 -8.43 -13.19
C PRO A 140 2.02 -8.90 -11.91
N TYR A 141 2.13 -8.17 -10.81
CA TYR A 141 1.59 -8.57 -9.50
C TYR A 141 0.06 -8.62 -9.49
N MET A 142 -0.58 -7.87 -10.39
CA MET A 142 -2.01 -8.02 -10.67
C MET A 142 -2.41 -9.46 -11.02
N ALA A 143 -1.54 -10.23 -11.67
CA ALA A 143 -1.78 -11.64 -12.01
C ALA A 143 -1.76 -12.57 -10.78
N LEU A 144 -1.12 -12.15 -9.69
CA LEU A 144 -0.97 -12.91 -8.45
C LEU A 144 -2.06 -12.56 -7.42
N THR A 145 -2.81 -11.49 -7.65
CA THR A 145 -3.95 -11.12 -6.79
C THR A 145 -4.97 -12.24 -6.69
N HIS A 146 -5.66 -12.33 -5.55
CA HIS A 146 -6.71 -13.33 -5.35
C HIS A 146 -7.80 -13.25 -6.44
N ALA A 147 -8.18 -12.03 -6.83
CA ALA A 147 -9.17 -11.80 -7.88
C ALA A 147 -8.71 -12.35 -9.23
N ALA A 148 -7.46 -12.11 -9.63
CA ALA A 148 -6.93 -12.63 -10.88
C ALA A 148 -6.81 -14.15 -10.88
N ARG A 149 -6.32 -14.74 -9.79
CA ARG A 149 -6.23 -16.21 -9.65
C ARG A 149 -7.61 -16.88 -9.68
N SER A 150 -8.59 -16.31 -8.99
CA SER A 150 -9.98 -16.79 -9.01
C SER A 150 -10.58 -16.70 -10.41
N LYS A 151 -10.32 -15.62 -11.13
CA LYS A 151 -10.81 -15.43 -12.50
C LYS A 151 -10.17 -16.40 -13.49
N ALA A 152 -8.88 -16.67 -13.35
CA ALA A 152 -8.17 -17.65 -14.16
C ALA A 152 -8.74 -19.06 -13.93
N PHE A 153 -8.97 -19.44 -12.66
CA PHE A 153 -9.59 -20.70 -12.29
C PHE A 153 -10.98 -20.87 -12.92
N LEU A 154 -11.84 -19.84 -12.86
CA LEU A 154 -13.21 -19.92 -13.38
C LEU A 154 -13.31 -19.93 -14.92
N ARG A 155 -12.32 -19.38 -15.63
CA ARG A 155 -12.39 -19.20 -17.11
C ARG A 155 -11.61 -20.24 -17.91
N GLY A 156 -10.89 -21.14 -17.25
CA GLY A 156 -9.88 -21.99 -17.89
C GLY A 156 -8.59 -21.21 -18.16
N GLU A 157 -7.45 -21.90 -17.98
CA GLU A 157 -6.13 -21.29 -17.76
C GLU A 157 -5.59 -20.41 -18.90
N ASP A 158 -6.12 -20.52 -20.13
CA ASP A 158 -5.38 -20.07 -21.31
C ASP A 158 -5.73 -18.70 -21.88
N SER A 159 -6.89 -18.12 -21.56
CA SER A 159 -7.38 -16.97 -22.32
C SER A 159 -6.85 -15.59 -21.88
N SER A 160 -6.27 -15.51 -20.68
CA SER A 160 -5.96 -14.21 -20.05
C SER A 160 -4.50 -13.78 -20.11
N PHE A 161 -3.56 -14.67 -20.48
CA PHE A 161 -2.13 -14.38 -20.50
C PHE A 161 -1.47 -14.87 -21.79
N ILE A 162 -0.62 -14.02 -22.35
CA ILE A 162 0.20 -14.26 -23.55
C ILE A 162 1.65 -14.09 -23.12
N PHE A 163 2.47 -15.09 -23.43
CA PHE A 163 3.91 -15.00 -23.26
C PHE A 163 4.49 -14.21 -24.44
N THR A 164 5.19 -13.12 -24.18
CA THR A 164 5.92 -12.36 -25.20
C THR A 164 7.42 -12.41 -24.90
N GLN A 165 8.26 -11.99 -25.85
CA GLN A 165 9.70 -11.84 -25.60
C GLN A 165 9.99 -10.84 -24.47
N ASP A 166 9.08 -9.90 -24.22
CA ASP A 166 9.16 -8.90 -23.14
C ASP A 166 8.57 -9.37 -21.80
N GLY A 167 8.22 -10.67 -21.69
CA GLY A 167 7.70 -11.28 -20.48
C GLY A 167 6.21 -11.67 -20.54
N LEU A 168 5.59 -11.86 -19.37
CA LEU A 168 4.19 -12.27 -19.30
C LEU A 168 3.25 -11.08 -19.49
N MET A 169 2.63 -10.97 -20.66
CA MET A 169 1.60 -9.96 -20.90
C MET A 169 0.21 -10.53 -20.66
N ALA A 170 -0.50 -9.96 -19.70
CA ALA A 170 -1.90 -10.29 -19.51
C ALA A 170 -2.75 -9.62 -20.62
N LYS A 171 -3.53 -10.41 -21.35
CA LYS A 171 -4.35 -9.93 -22.48
C LYS A 171 -5.37 -8.89 -21.99
N GLY A 172 -5.13 -7.62 -22.32
CA GLY A 172 -5.97 -6.49 -21.91
C GLY A 172 -5.66 -5.90 -20.54
N LEU A 173 -4.58 -6.34 -19.88
CA LEU A 173 -4.04 -5.72 -18.67
C LEU A 173 -2.84 -4.87 -19.08
N ASP A 174 -3.11 -3.59 -19.30
CA ASP A 174 -2.09 -2.56 -19.46
C ASP A 174 -1.23 -2.50 -18.19
N ARG A 175 0.07 -2.19 -18.34
CA ARG A 175 0.98 -1.90 -17.21
C ARG A 175 0.40 -0.81 -16.30
N LEU A 176 -0.43 0.08 -16.87
CA LEU A 176 -1.19 1.08 -16.12
C LEU A 176 -2.09 0.49 -15.02
N ASN A 177 -2.66 -0.71 -15.23
CA ASN A 177 -3.52 -1.32 -14.21
C ASN A 177 -2.71 -1.87 -13.04
N GLU A 178 -1.45 -2.25 -13.26
CA GLU A 178 -0.58 -2.72 -12.19
C GLU A 178 -0.22 -1.60 -11.21
N LEU A 179 -0.09 -0.37 -11.72
CA LEU A 179 0.11 0.81 -10.88
C LEU A 179 -1.07 1.11 -9.95
N SER A 180 -2.25 0.51 -10.21
CA SER A 180 -3.47 0.71 -9.42
C SER A 180 -3.72 -0.39 -8.38
N ILE A 181 -2.80 -1.35 -8.23
CA ILE A 181 -2.93 -2.39 -7.19
C ILE A 181 -2.94 -1.74 -5.82
N VAL A 182 -3.93 -2.09 -4.99
CA VAL A 182 -4.03 -1.58 -3.61
C VAL A 182 -2.98 -2.26 -2.73
N THR A 183 -2.51 -1.57 -1.69
CA THR A 183 -1.40 -2.04 -0.84
C THR A 183 -1.62 -3.44 -0.28
N VAL A 184 -2.84 -3.77 0.18
CA VAL A 184 -3.16 -5.10 0.72
C VAL A 184 -3.02 -6.21 -0.33
N ASP A 185 -3.50 -5.96 -1.56
CA ASP A 185 -3.40 -6.91 -2.67
C ASP A 185 -1.96 -7.05 -3.15
N TRP A 186 -1.20 -5.95 -3.14
CA TRP A 186 0.21 -5.95 -3.47
C TRP A 186 1.03 -6.77 -2.48
N ILE A 187 0.81 -6.62 -1.17
CA ILE A 187 1.53 -7.41 -0.15
C ILE A 187 1.25 -8.91 -0.35
N ALA A 188 0.00 -9.29 -0.62
CA ALA A 188 -0.35 -10.68 -0.88
C ALA A 188 0.30 -11.21 -2.17
N ALA A 189 0.31 -10.40 -3.24
CA ALA A 189 0.96 -10.72 -4.51
C ALA A 189 2.50 -10.83 -4.37
N ALA A 190 3.12 -9.93 -3.61
CA ALA A 190 4.54 -9.89 -3.33
C ALA A 190 5.01 -11.16 -2.62
N LYS A 191 4.28 -11.61 -1.58
CA LYS A 191 4.57 -12.89 -0.91
C LYS A 191 4.45 -14.08 -1.85
N ALA A 192 3.41 -14.11 -2.69
CA ALA A 192 3.27 -15.16 -3.69
C ALA A 192 4.45 -15.14 -4.69
N ALA A 193 4.94 -13.96 -5.08
CA ALA A 193 6.11 -13.84 -5.93
C ALA A 193 7.39 -14.34 -5.22
N GLU A 194 7.61 -13.96 -3.96
CA GLU A 194 8.74 -14.44 -3.14
C GLU A 194 8.76 -15.97 -3.04
N GLU A 195 7.62 -16.60 -2.72
CA GLU A 195 7.49 -18.06 -2.65
C GLU A 195 7.85 -18.74 -3.99
N ARG A 196 7.42 -18.16 -5.11
CA ARG A 196 7.71 -18.71 -6.45
C ARG A 196 9.15 -18.48 -6.87
N THR A 197 9.72 -17.31 -6.56
CA THR A 197 11.13 -17.05 -6.77
C THR A 197 11.99 -18.01 -5.95
N ALA A 198 11.61 -18.30 -4.70
CA ALA A 198 12.29 -19.29 -3.86
C ALA A 198 12.26 -20.68 -4.48
N HIS A 199 11.10 -21.07 -5.01
CA HIS A 199 10.92 -22.37 -5.64
C HIS A 199 11.80 -22.55 -6.90
N HIS A 200 11.92 -21.53 -7.75
CA HIS A 200 12.58 -21.66 -9.06
C HIS A 200 14.04 -21.14 -9.10
N TRP A 201 14.41 -20.18 -8.25
CA TRP A 201 15.68 -19.43 -8.36
C TRP A 201 16.53 -19.41 -7.09
N GLY A 202 16.08 -20.08 -6.03
CA GLY A 202 16.84 -20.25 -4.80
C GLY A 202 16.83 -19.03 -3.86
N GLU A 203 17.57 -19.17 -2.77
CA GLU A 203 17.50 -18.29 -1.61
C GLU A 203 18.06 -16.89 -1.88
N GLU A 204 19.18 -16.77 -2.60
CA GLU A 204 19.83 -15.48 -2.88
C GLU A 204 18.90 -14.53 -3.64
N ARG A 205 18.23 -15.02 -4.69
CA ARG A 205 17.27 -14.24 -5.46
C ARG A 205 16.04 -13.86 -4.67
N THR A 206 15.57 -14.78 -3.83
CA THR A 206 14.44 -14.55 -2.95
C THR A 206 14.76 -13.48 -1.92
N ALA A 207 15.94 -13.52 -1.31
CA ALA A 207 16.39 -12.52 -0.35
C ALA A 207 16.48 -11.12 -0.98
N ALA A 208 16.99 -11.04 -2.22
CA ALA A 208 17.02 -9.79 -2.97
C ALA A 208 15.61 -9.25 -3.26
N LEU A 209 14.67 -10.11 -3.65
CA LEU A 209 13.28 -9.72 -3.91
C LEU A 209 12.54 -9.30 -2.62
N ILE A 210 12.74 -10.01 -1.51
CA ILE A 210 12.20 -9.62 -0.19
C ILE A 210 12.71 -8.23 0.20
N SER A 211 14.02 -7.99 0.06
CA SER A 211 14.61 -6.69 0.38
C SER A 211 14.04 -5.57 -0.49
N HIS A 212 13.86 -5.82 -1.79
CA HIS A 212 13.15 -4.90 -2.70
C HIS A 212 11.73 -4.58 -2.23
N HIS A 213 10.96 -5.58 -1.80
CA HIS A 213 9.61 -5.35 -1.31
C HIS A 213 9.57 -4.48 -0.04
N LEU A 214 10.54 -4.65 0.86
CA LEU A 214 10.68 -3.77 2.02
C LEU A 214 10.97 -2.33 1.60
N VAL A 215 11.88 -2.12 0.63
CA VAL A 215 12.16 -0.80 0.06
C VAL A 215 10.91 -0.18 -0.57
N ALA A 216 10.12 -0.96 -1.33
CA ALA A 216 8.88 -0.46 -1.93
C ALA A 216 7.84 -0.04 -0.88
N LEU A 217 7.71 -0.78 0.22
CA LEU A 217 6.84 -0.40 1.35
C LEU A 217 7.32 0.88 2.03
N ASP A 218 8.63 1.02 2.27
CA ASP A 218 9.23 2.23 2.84
C ASP A 218 9.00 3.46 1.94
N ILE A 219 9.15 3.30 0.62
CA ILE A 219 8.81 4.36 -0.35
C ILE A 219 7.31 4.68 -0.26
N GLY A 220 6.45 3.67 -0.14
CA GLY A 220 5.01 3.83 -0.03
C GLY A 220 4.62 4.70 1.16
N TRP A 221 5.30 4.54 2.29
CA TRP A 221 5.10 5.35 3.50
C TRP A 221 5.66 6.77 3.40
N THR A 222 6.79 6.94 2.72
CA THR A 222 7.53 8.22 2.70
C THR A 222 7.16 9.13 1.53
N HIS A 223 6.85 8.56 0.37
CA HIS A 223 6.60 9.29 -0.89
C HIS A 223 5.20 9.03 -1.45
N GLY A 224 4.41 8.18 -0.78
CA GLY A 224 3.08 7.78 -1.21
C GLY A 224 3.08 6.55 -2.12
N TRP A 225 1.97 5.81 -2.06
CA TRP A 225 1.83 4.52 -2.71
C TRP A 225 2.00 4.56 -4.24
N SER A 226 1.56 5.62 -4.89
CA SER A 226 1.70 5.75 -6.34
C SER A 226 3.16 5.80 -6.78
N VAL A 227 4.04 6.48 -6.03
CA VAL A 227 5.48 6.52 -6.32
C VAL A 227 6.11 5.15 -6.10
N ALA A 228 5.74 4.47 -5.01
CA ALA A 228 6.19 3.12 -4.71
C ALA A 228 5.85 2.13 -5.82
N MET A 229 4.63 2.18 -6.37
CA MET A 229 4.23 1.28 -7.46
C MET A 229 5.01 1.53 -8.75
N HIS A 230 5.28 2.79 -9.08
CA HIS A 230 6.14 3.10 -10.24
C HIS A 230 7.57 2.60 -10.04
N TYR A 231 8.10 2.76 -8.83
CA TYR A 231 9.43 2.27 -8.47
C TYR A 231 9.50 0.74 -8.56
N ASP A 232 8.54 0.04 -7.95
CA ASP A 232 8.45 -1.42 -7.93
C ASP A 232 8.40 -2.01 -9.35
N VAL A 233 7.46 -1.53 -10.18
CA VAL A 233 7.31 -1.99 -11.56
C VAL A 233 8.60 -1.76 -12.36
N GLN A 234 9.19 -0.57 -12.24
CA GLN A 234 10.43 -0.25 -12.96
C GLN A 234 11.61 -1.16 -12.55
N GLN A 235 11.81 -1.40 -11.26
CA GLN A 235 12.90 -2.25 -10.78
C GLN A 235 12.72 -3.71 -11.21
N ARG A 236 11.49 -4.24 -11.14
CA ARG A 236 11.19 -5.59 -11.62
C ARG A 236 11.36 -5.73 -13.14
N GLU A 237 11.01 -4.71 -13.93
CA GLU A 237 11.27 -4.67 -15.37
C GLU A 237 12.78 -4.66 -15.68
N LEU A 238 13.57 -3.87 -14.95
CA LEU A 238 15.03 -3.86 -15.10
C LEU A 238 15.66 -5.21 -14.74
N ALA A 239 15.17 -5.86 -13.68
CA ALA A 239 15.61 -7.20 -13.30
C ALA A 239 15.27 -8.27 -14.34
N HIS A 240 14.11 -8.15 -14.99
CA HIS A 240 13.75 -9.01 -16.11
C HIS A 240 14.69 -8.80 -17.31
N GLY A 241 14.95 -7.55 -17.70
CA GLY A 241 15.83 -7.23 -18.83
C GLY A 241 17.32 -7.49 -18.56
N ASN A 242 17.73 -7.50 -17.30
CA ASN A 242 19.10 -7.77 -16.88
C ASN A 242 19.10 -8.63 -15.62
N HIS A 243 19.39 -9.93 -15.78
CA HIS A 243 19.43 -10.85 -14.65
C HIS A 243 20.47 -10.43 -13.61
N LYS A 244 21.54 -9.70 -13.96
CA LYS A 244 22.54 -9.24 -12.99
C LYS A 244 22.10 -7.99 -12.21
N HIS A 245 20.93 -7.43 -12.50
CA HIS A 245 20.39 -6.30 -11.76
C HIS A 245 20.17 -6.69 -10.29
N ASN A 246 20.70 -5.89 -9.38
CA ASN A 246 20.58 -6.13 -7.95
C ASN A 246 19.31 -5.45 -7.42
N LEU A 247 18.35 -6.25 -6.99
CA LEU A 247 17.10 -5.78 -6.39
C LEU A 247 17.23 -5.46 -4.88
N ALA A 248 18.31 -5.88 -4.21
CA ALA A 248 18.35 -5.87 -2.75
C ALA A 248 18.43 -4.46 -2.12
N GLY A 249 18.75 -3.42 -2.89
CA GLY A 249 19.01 -2.07 -2.37
C GLY A 249 18.15 -1.00 -3.00
N LEU A 250 18.08 0.16 -2.33
CA LEU A 250 17.43 1.35 -2.87
C LEU A 250 18.22 1.93 -4.05
N ASP A 251 17.68 1.78 -5.25
CA ASP A 251 18.09 2.55 -6.43
C ASP A 251 17.53 3.99 -6.38
N VAL A 252 18.37 4.93 -5.93
CA VAL A 252 18.01 6.35 -5.81
C VAL A 252 17.68 6.99 -7.17
N ALA A 253 18.30 6.54 -8.26
CA ALA A 253 18.03 7.07 -9.59
C ALA A 253 16.64 6.65 -10.08
N ALA A 254 16.25 5.40 -9.86
CA ALA A 254 14.91 4.93 -10.16
C ALA A 254 13.83 5.59 -9.29
N LEU A 255 14.09 5.79 -7.99
CA LEU A 255 13.17 6.53 -7.12
C LEU A 255 12.94 7.96 -7.63
N THR A 256 14.01 8.65 -8.03
CA THR A 256 13.93 10.00 -8.61
C THR A 256 13.07 10.00 -9.88
N LEU A 257 13.25 9.01 -10.76
CA LEU A 257 12.46 8.89 -11.99
C LEU A 257 10.98 8.62 -11.68
N ALA A 258 10.68 7.72 -10.73
CA ALA A 258 9.31 7.41 -10.31
C ALA A 258 8.60 8.67 -9.76
N ASN A 259 9.29 9.45 -8.94
CA ASN A 259 8.75 10.70 -8.38
C ASN A 259 8.47 11.76 -9.47
N ASN A 260 9.37 11.89 -10.45
CA ASN A 260 9.21 12.81 -11.57
C ASN A 260 8.05 12.42 -12.48
N LYS A 261 7.82 11.11 -12.71
CA LYS A 261 6.69 10.62 -13.51
C LYS A 261 5.35 11.04 -12.91
N ILE A 262 5.18 10.93 -11.59
CA ILE A 262 3.96 11.37 -10.91
C ILE A 262 3.78 12.88 -11.02
N SER A 263 4.86 13.64 -10.83
CA SER A 263 4.83 15.11 -10.92
C SER A 263 4.45 15.59 -12.33
N ALA A 264 4.89 14.89 -13.37
CA ALA A 264 4.54 15.18 -14.76
C ALA A 264 3.05 14.95 -15.04
N VAL A 265 2.45 13.89 -14.49
CA VAL A 265 1.00 13.62 -14.65
C VAL A 265 0.14 14.71 -14.01
N VAL A 266 0.57 15.23 -12.85
CA VAL A 266 -0.15 16.33 -12.16
C VAL A 266 0.02 17.67 -12.88
N SER A 267 1.19 17.89 -13.49
CA SER A 267 1.55 19.19 -14.08
C SER A 267 1.10 19.37 -15.52
N GLN A 268 0.56 18.34 -16.19
CA GLN A 268 0.03 18.53 -17.54
C GLN A 268 -1.29 19.31 -17.46
N PRO A 269 -1.34 20.59 -17.90
CA PRO A 269 -2.60 21.29 -18.03
C PRO A 269 -3.48 20.49 -18.98
N ALA A 270 -4.72 20.23 -18.56
CA ALA A 270 -5.69 19.49 -19.36
C ALA A 270 -5.63 20.03 -20.80
N PRO A 271 -5.35 19.19 -21.81
CA PRO A 271 -5.21 19.67 -23.17
C PRO A 271 -6.48 20.42 -23.52
N ILE A 272 -6.32 21.73 -23.75
CA ILE A 272 -7.41 22.60 -24.21
C ILE A 272 -7.79 22.04 -25.56
N SER A 273 -8.83 21.20 -25.57
CA SER A 273 -9.34 20.57 -26.78
C SER A 273 -9.60 21.68 -27.79
N PRO A 274 -8.93 21.70 -28.96
CA PRO A 274 -9.19 22.71 -29.96
C PRO A 274 -10.64 22.54 -30.39
N ASN A 275 -11.40 23.63 -30.28
CA ASN A 275 -12.79 23.70 -30.69
C ASN A 275 -12.99 22.97 -32.02
N LYS A 276 -13.74 21.88 -31.95
CA LYS A 276 -14.15 21.03 -33.06
C LYS A 276 -14.94 21.91 -34.03
N ARG A 277 -14.33 22.26 -35.18
CA ARG A 277 -15.08 22.75 -36.34
C ARG A 277 -16.15 21.70 -36.66
N ALA A 278 -17.40 22.15 -36.73
CA ALA A 278 -18.52 21.33 -37.17
C ALA A 278 -18.27 20.92 -38.64
N ALA A 279 -18.15 19.62 -38.88
CA ALA A 279 -18.34 19.03 -40.20
C ALA A 279 -19.69 18.31 -40.20
N PRO A 280 -20.50 18.44 -41.27
CA PRO A 280 -21.79 17.76 -41.37
C PRO A 280 -21.60 16.30 -41.76
N ASN A 281 -22.38 15.42 -41.12
CA ASN A 281 -22.76 14.06 -41.51
C ASN A 281 -21.69 13.14 -42.14
N GLU A 282 -21.29 12.11 -41.38
CA GLU A 282 -21.67 10.71 -41.65
C GLU A 282 -21.13 9.82 -40.53
N PHE A 283 -21.93 8.85 -40.11
CA PHE A 283 -21.71 8.04 -38.92
C PHE A 283 -20.45 7.15 -39.05
N PRO A 284 -19.60 7.11 -38.01
CA PRO A 284 -19.19 5.80 -37.52
C PRO A 284 -19.37 5.68 -36.01
N SER A 285 -19.71 4.45 -35.62
CA SER A 285 -19.91 3.91 -34.28
C SER A 285 -19.02 4.55 -33.19
N SER A 286 -19.70 5.05 -32.16
CA SER A 286 -19.09 5.72 -31.00
C SER A 286 -18.12 4.80 -30.25
N PRO A 287 -16.86 5.22 -30.00
CA PRO A 287 -15.95 4.46 -29.16
C PRO A 287 -16.49 4.43 -27.73
N ARG A 288 -16.72 3.22 -27.20
CA ARG A 288 -17.18 3.01 -25.82
C ARG A 288 -16.23 3.72 -24.86
N LYS A 289 -16.75 4.75 -24.21
CA LYS A 289 -16.08 5.56 -23.18
C LYS A 289 -15.55 4.62 -22.11
N LYS A 290 -14.22 4.51 -21.99
CA LYS A 290 -13.54 3.70 -20.98
C LYS A 290 -14.10 4.08 -19.60
N SER A 291 -14.65 3.09 -18.89
CA SER A 291 -15.07 3.22 -17.51
C SER A 291 -13.86 3.64 -16.69
N HIS A 292 -13.77 4.91 -16.33
CA HIS A 292 -12.77 5.42 -15.41
C HIS A 292 -12.97 4.67 -14.10
N THR A 293 -12.06 3.76 -13.79
CA THR A 293 -12.05 3.03 -12.52
C THR A 293 -11.95 4.08 -11.43
N PHE A 294 -13.02 4.25 -10.66
CA PHE A 294 -13.19 5.19 -9.54
C PHE A 294 -12.31 4.77 -8.35
N ALA A 295 -11.00 4.64 -8.58
CA ALA A 295 -10.04 4.46 -7.50
C ALA A 295 -10.01 5.78 -6.71
N LEU A 296 -10.45 5.73 -5.45
CA LEU A 296 -10.36 6.80 -4.44
C LEU A 296 -11.45 7.89 -4.44
N SER A 297 -12.62 7.70 -5.06
CA SER A 297 -13.70 8.70 -4.90
C SER A 297 -14.45 8.49 -3.59
N HIS A 298 -14.35 9.47 -2.68
CA HIS A 298 -15.28 9.64 -1.57
C HIS A 298 -16.73 9.67 -2.10
N CYS A 299 -17.67 9.11 -1.34
CA CYS A 299 -19.09 9.16 -1.68
C CYS A 299 -19.56 10.61 -1.67
N PHE A 300 -20.01 11.15 -2.81
CA PHE A 300 -20.50 12.53 -2.88
C PHE A 300 -21.77 12.80 -2.06
N ARG A 301 -22.40 11.76 -1.49
CA ARG A 301 -23.56 11.93 -0.62
C ARG A 301 -23.15 12.13 0.84
N CYS A 302 -22.18 11.37 1.36
CA CYS A 302 -21.80 11.44 2.78
C CYS A 302 -20.33 11.79 3.06
N GLY A 303 -19.44 11.74 2.07
CA GLY A 303 -18.01 12.01 2.22
C GLY A 303 -17.15 10.79 2.60
N ALA A 304 -17.77 9.68 3.03
CA ALA A 304 -17.04 8.45 3.35
C ALA A 304 -16.60 7.70 2.09
N SER A 305 -15.47 7.00 2.16
CA SER A 305 -14.95 6.19 1.06
C SER A 305 -15.65 4.83 0.94
N GLY A 306 -15.39 4.12 -0.15
CA GLY A 306 -15.78 2.70 -0.31
C GLY A 306 -17.18 2.42 -0.85
N HIS A 307 -17.98 3.44 -1.18
CA HIS A 307 -19.31 3.23 -1.77
C HIS A 307 -19.76 4.39 -2.67
N LEU A 308 -20.79 4.13 -3.48
CA LEU A 308 -21.40 5.11 -4.38
C LEU A 308 -22.65 5.76 -3.75
N PRO A 309 -23.10 6.94 -4.22
CA PRO A 309 -24.24 7.67 -3.63
C PRO A 309 -25.55 6.86 -3.51
N ALA A 310 -25.78 5.93 -4.43
CA ALA A 310 -26.99 5.09 -4.46
C ALA A 310 -26.99 4.03 -3.37
N ASP A 311 -25.81 3.61 -2.93
CA ASP A 311 -25.61 2.56 -1.93
C ASP A 311 -25.30 3.16 -0.55
N CYS A 312 -25.40 4.50 -0.42
CA CYS A 312 -25.13 5.23 0.80
C CYS A 312 -26.35 5.19 1.74
N SER A 313 -26.15 4.69 2.96
CA SER A 313 -27.17 4.63 4.02
C SER A 313 -27.02 5.73 5.08
N ALA A 314 -26.08 6.68 4.89
CA ALA A 314 -25.87 7.75 5.85
C ALA A 314 -26.96 8.83 5.74
N ASP A 315 -27.39 9.35 6.89
CA ASP A 315 -28.35 10.47 6.97
C ASP A 315 -27.65 11.83 7.11
N THR A 316 -26.38 11.82 7.50
CA THR A 316 -25.53 13.02 7.64
C THR A 316 -24.26 12.93 6.79
N THR A 317 -23.82 14.08 6.28
CA THR A 317 -22.53 14.26 5.59
C THR A 317 -21.38 14.33 6.60
N SER A 318 -20.14 14.16 6.15
CA SER A 318 -18.94 14.41 6.96
C SER A 318 -18.87 15.84 7.49
N ALA A 319 -19.53 16.80 6.84
CA ALA A 319 -19.68 18.18 7.31
C ALA A 319 -20.75 18.35 8.42
N GLY A 320 -21.40 17.27 8.87
CA GLY A 320 -22.49 17.32 9.84
C GLY A 320 -23.82 17.86 9.27
N LYS A 321 -23.98 17.95 7.95
CA LYS A 321 -25.22 18.41 7.30
C LYS A 321 -26.11 17.22 6.92
N PRO A 322 -27.43 17.38 6.76
CA PRO A 322 -28.27 16.35 6.17
C PRO A 322 -27.79 15.98 4.77
N VAL A 323 -27.78 14.69 4.43
CA VAL A 323 -27.38 14.25 3.09
C VAL A 323 -28.33 14.76 2.00
N ALA A 324 -27.79 15.04 0.82
CA ALA A 324 -28.60 15.34 -0.35
C ALA A 324 -29.51 14.15 -0.72
N ALA A 325 -30.74 14.44 -1.11
CA ALA A 325 -31.71 13.43 -1.53
C ALA A 325 -31.34 12.84 -2.89
N MET A 326 -31.69 11.57 -3.12
CA MET A 326 -31.58 10.95 -4.44
C MET A 326 -32.63 11.57 -5.37
N ALA A 327 -32.23 11.90 -6.60
CA ALA A 327 -33.14 12.46 -7.59
C ALA A 327 -34.11 11.38 -8.12
N SER A 328 -35.41 11.54 -7.88
CA SER A 328 -36.43 10.55 -8.27
C SER A 328 -36.58 10.36 -9.78
N ASN A 329 -36.25 11.38 -10.58
CA ASN A 329 -36.49 11.40 -12.03
C ASN A 329 -35.19 11.38 -12.86
N ALA A 330 -34.08 10.99 -12.26
CA ALA A 330 -32.80 10.97 -12.95
C ALA A 330 -32.58 9.66 -13.73
N ARG A 331 -31.93 9.77 -14.89
CA ARG A 331 -31.49 8.59 -15.66
C ARG A 331 -30.48 7.71 -14.91
N SER A 332 -29.78 8.28 -13.94
CA SER A 332 -28.78 7.58 -13.13
C SER A 332 -29.24 7.47 -11.68
N LYS A 333 -29.14 6.26 -11.12
CA LYS A 333 -29.40 6.00 -9.71
C LYS A 333 -28.44 6.72 -8.77
N HIS A 334 -27.35 7.33 -9.26
CA HIS A 334 -26.36 8.04 -8.45
C HIS A 334 -26.55 9.56 -8.45
N THR A 335 -27.60 10.07 -9.09
CA THR A 335 -27.86 11.51 -9.17
C THR A 335 -28.43 12.03 -7.85
N LEU A 336 -27.76 13.04 -7.30
CA LEU A 336 -28.20 13.76 -6.11
C LEU A 336 -28.96 15.03 -6.51
N ALA A 337 -29.98 15.39 -5.72
CA ALA A 337 -30.73 16.63 -5.84
C ALA A 337 -30.60 17.47 -4.57
N ASN A 338 -30.53 18.79 -4.74
CA ASN A 338 -30.60 19.72 -3.62
C ASN A 338 -32.04 19.87 -3.10
N ALA A 339 -32.23 20.66 -2.03
CA ALA A 339 -33.56 20.93 -1.46
C ALA A 339 -34.56 21.52 -2.46
N SER A 340 -34.07 22.26 -3.48
CA SER A 340 -34.88 22.82 -4.57
C SER A 340 -35.18 21.81 -5.70
N LYS A 341 -34.89 20.51 -5.50
CA LYS A 341 -35.03 19.43 -6.49
C LYS A 341 -34.19 19.62 -7.77
N LYS A 342 -33.18 20.50 -7.76
CA LYS A 342 -32.23 20.64 -8.87
C LYS A 342 -31.08 19.65 -8.68
N HIS A 343 -30.65 19.01 -9.77
CA HIS A 343 -29.58 18.03 -9.72
C HIS A 343 -28.21 18.71 -9.48
N TYR A 344 -27.36 18.07 -8.70
CA TYR A 344 -25.95 18.48 -8.60
C TYR A 344 -25.21 18.16 -9.90
N CYS A 345 -24.32 19.06 -10.32
CA CYS A 345 -23.46 18.82 -11.47
C CYS A 345 -22.33 17.86 -11.08
N PHE A 346 -22.34 16.62 -11.59
CA PHE A 346 -21.34 15.62 -11.22
C PHE A 346 -19.91 16.02 -11.60
N ASN A 347 -19.71 16.62 -12.78
CA ASN A 347 -18.39 17.08 -13.21
C ASN A 347 -17.85 18.15 -12.26
N TRP A 348 -18.69 19.13 -11.93
CA TRP A 348 -18.33 20.19 -10.98
C TRP A 348 -18.10 19.63 -9.58
N ALA A 349 -18.94 18.69 -9.12
CA ALA A 349 -18.78 18.05 -7.83
C ALA A 349 -17.44 17.29 -7.71
N ASN A 350 -16.94 16.69 -8.80
CA ASN A 350 -15.70 15.95 -8.79
C ASN A 350 -14.46 16.86 -8.84
N SER A 351 -14.45 17.90 -9.70
CA SER A 351 -13.24 18.68 -10.00
C SER A 351 -13.34 20.18 -9.68
N SER A 352 -14.44 20.64 -9.09
CA SER A 352 -14.79 22.07 -8.97
C SER A 352 -14.87 22.81 -10.32
N ASN A 353 -14.90 22.08 -11.44
CA ASN A 353 -14.89 22.65 -12.78
C ASN A 353 -15.97 21.99 -13.65
N CYS A 354 -16.71 22.80 -14.40
CA CYS A 354 -17.78 22.35 -15.29
C CYS A 354 -17.54 22.90 -16.68
N SER A 355 -17.44 22.03 -17.68
CA SER A 355 -17.29 22.45 -19.10
C SER A 355 -18.42 23.35 -19.61
N PHE A 356 -19.58 23.34 -18.95
CA PHE A 356 -20.73 24.16 -19.31
C PHE A 356 -20.74 25.52 -18.58
N ASN A 357 -19.87 25.76 -17.59
CA ASN A 357 -19.80 27.01 -16.81
C ASN A 357 -21.19 27.53 -16.42
N SER A 358 -21.49 28.80 -16.71
CA SER A 358 -22.79 29.46 -16.43
C SER A 358 -23.97 28.87 -17.22
N ASN A 359 -23.73 28.13 -18.29
CA ASN A 359 -24.77 27.46 -19.07
C ASN A 359 -25.18 26.10 -18.46
N CYS A 360 -24.52 25.65 -17.37
CA CYS A 360 -24.90 24.41 -16.71
C CYS A 360 -26.26 24.59 -16.01
N ARG A 361 -27.24 23.75 -16.37
CA ARG A 361 -28.56 23.74 -15.70
C ARG A 361 -28.55 23.09 -14.31
N ASN A 362 -27.45 22.42 -13.95
CA ASN A 362 -27.28 21.73 -12.69
C ASN A 362 -26.61 22.64 -11.64
N VAL A 363 -26.76 22.28 -10.37
CA VAL A 363 -26.22 23.06 -9.25
C VAL A 363 -24.71 22.89 -9.15
N HIS A 364 -23.99 24.02 -9.05
CA HIS A 364 -22.56 24.11 -8.74
C HIS A 364 -22.36 24.46 -7.27
N ALA A 365 -22.61 23.47 -6.41
CA ALA A 365 -22.38 23.56 -4.96
C ALA A 365 -21.93 22.20 -4.42
N CYS A 366 -21.13 22.21 -3.36
CA CYS A 366 -20.67 21.01 -2.68
C CYS A 366 -21.88 20.30 -2.06
N SER A 367 -22.10 19.03 -2.39
CA SER A 367 -23.18 18.25 -1.79
C SER A 367 -22.93 17.87 -0.32
N LEU A 368 -21.69 18.03 0.17
CA LEU A 368 -21.31 17.70 1.55
C LEU A 368 -21.52 18.90 2.49
N CYS A 369 -20.97 20.06 2.14
CA CYS A 369 -20.99 21.27 2.98
C CYS A 369 -21.88 22.40 2.42
N GLY A 370 -22.37 22.30 1.18
CA GLY A 370 -23.22 23.32 0.56
C GLY A 370 -22.50 24.53 -0.06
N ASP A 371 -21.19 24.65 0.09
CA ASP A 371 -20.40 25.77 -0.45
C ASP A 371 -20.28 25.70 -1.99
N SER A 372 -20.37 26.84 -2.67
CA SER A 372 -20.20 26.98 -4.12
C SER A 372 -18.75 27.24 -4.55
N SER A 373 -17.80 27.32 -3.62
CA SER A 373 -16.38 27.53 -3.92
C SER A 373 -15.65 26.27 -4.41
N HIS A 374 -16.17 25.08 -4.07
CA HIS A 374 -15.53 23.79 -4.37
C HIS A 374 -16.53 22.65 -4.56
N GLY A 375 -16.15 21.65 -5.36
CA GLY A 375 -16.88 20.39 -5.51
C GLY A 375 -16.72 19.45 -4.31
N ALA A 376 -17.64 18.50 -4.16
CA ALA A 376 -17.61 17.47 -3.13
C ALA A 376 -16.31 16.66 -3.09
N GLY A 377 -15.67 16.41 -4.24
CA GLY A 377 -14.38 15.72 -4.32
C GLY A 377 -13.22 16.48 -3.70
N ASN A 378 -13.36 17.80 -3.50
CA ASN A 378 -12.34 18.68 -2.91
C ASN A 378 -12.74 19.22 -1.53
N CYS A 379 -13.80 18.67 -0.92
CA CYS A 379 -14.31 19.15 0.37
C CYS A 379 -13.39 18.70 1.52
N LYS A 380 -12.91 19.65 2.33
CA LYS A 380 -11.93 19.41 3.42
C LYS A 380 -12.55 19.32 4.83
N VAL A 381 -13.82 18.94 4.91
CA VAL A 381 -14.55 18.77 6.19
C VAL A 381 -14.14 17.52 6.94
#